data_AF-A0A1M5WL64-F1
#
_entry.id   AF-A0A1M5WL64-F1
#
_cell.length_a   1.000
_cell.length_b   1.000
_cell.length_c   1.000
_cell.angle_alpha   90.00
_cell.angle_beta   90.00
_cell.angle_gamma   90.00
#
_symmetry.space_group_name_H-M   'P 1'
#
loop_
_entity.id
_entity.type
_entity.pdbx_description
1 polymer ?
#
loop_
_entity_poly.entity_id
_entity_poly.type
_entity_poly.pdbx_seq_one_letter_code
_entity_poly.pdbx_strand_id
1 'polypeptide(L)'
;MFPPLPQETDGVTITNQPSLASNSGDYNVVKWNPNMGLETTSGNILSPATLLDHEGDHAGKYAAEGKVNMNLRLGKEDANYDNKEEKRVITGSEQRTARANGEVASPEVTRNNHQGLPVITNSPTSTKVNASKTVQFNQKMANQGIFYTPSFEKYKKK
;
A
#
# COMPACT_ATOMS: atom_id res chain seq x y z
N MET A 1 13.47 -4.31 -37.80
CA MET A 1 13.21 -5.40 -36.84
C MET A 1 13.23 -4.77 -35.46
N PHE A 2 12.06 -4.49 -34.89
CA PHE A 2 11.96 -3.88 -33.56
C PHE A 2 12.17 -4.96 -32.50
N PRO A 3 12.85 -4.67 -31.37
CA PRO A 3 12.96 -5.63 -30.28
C PRO A 3 11.56 -5.94 -29.73
N PRO A 4 11.32 -7.18 -29.25
CA PRO A 4 10.04 -7.56 -28.67
C PRO A 4 9.76 -6.68 -27.44
N LEU A 5 8.51 -6.26 -27.29
CA LEU A 5 8.00 -5.59 -26.10
C LEU A 5 8.30 -6.45 -24.86
N PRO A 6 8.63 -5.84 -23.70
CA PRO A 6 8.76 -6.59 -22.46
C PRO A 6 7.47 -7.37 -22.22
N GLN A 7 7.61 -8.68 -22.02
CA GLN A 7 6.55 -9.55 -21.56
C GLN A 7 6.04 -8.99 -20.23
N GLU A 8 4.81 -8.51 -20.20
CA GLU A 8 4.12 -8.28 -18.92
C GLU A 8 4.01 -9.64 -18.24
N THR A 9 4.82 -9.84 -17.21
CA THR A 9 4.62 -10.97 -16.33
C THR A 9 3.31 -10.73 -15.59
N ASP A 10 2.39 -11.69 -15.64
CA ASP A 10 1.17 -11.78 -14.82
C ASP A 10 1.46 -11.89 -13.29
N GLY A 11 2.62 -11.39 -12.86
CA GLY A 11 3.01 -11.21 -11.48
C GLY A 11 2.23 -10.05 -10.91
N VAL A 12 1.42 -10.33 -9.89
CA VAL A 12 0.74 -9.31 -9.10
C VAL A 12 1.84 -8.44 -8.49
N THR A 13 2.14 -7.32 -9.11
CA THR A 13 3.11 -6.36 -8.58
C THR A 13 2.34 -5.43 -7.66
N ILE A 14 2.40 -5.70 -6.36
CA ILE A 14 1.91 -4.80 -5.32
C ILE A 14 3.00 -3.77 -5.12
N THR A 15 3.06 -2.79 -6.02
CA THR A 15 3.92 -1.62 -5.83
C THR A 15 3.17 -0.64 -4.94
N ASN A 16 3.52 -0.58 -3.66
CA ASN A 16 3.18 0.54 -2.76
C ASN A 16 4.21 1.68 -2.88
N GLN A 17 5.10 1.63 -3.87
CA GLN A 17 6.13 2.64 -4.11
C GLN A 17 6.22 2.94 -5.60
N PRO A 18 6.37 4.22 -6.00
CA PRO A 18 6.74 4.56 -7.35
C PRO A 18 8.17 4.07 -7.62
N SER A 19 8.45 3.69 -8.86
CA SER A 19 9.82 3.50 -9.33
C SER A 19 10.55 4.84 -9.30
N LEU A 20 11.77 4.83 -8.78
CA LEU A 20 12.69 5.97 -8.81
C LEU A 20 13.28 6.21 -10.22
N ALA A 21 12.91 5.38 -11.21
CA ALA A 21 13.43 5.49 -12.56
C ALA A 21 12.92 6.74 -13.29
N SER A 22 13.81 7.38 -14.03
CA SER A 22 13.44 8.49 -14.91
C SER A 22 12.43 8.02 -15.95
N ASN A 23 11.25 8.67 -16.00
CA ASN A 23 10.11 8.36 -16.88
C ASN A 23 9.19 7.20 -16.45
N SER A 24 9.23 6.78 -15.19
CA SER A 24 8.34 5.72 -14.70
C SER A 24 6.86 6.12 -14.53
N GLY A 25 6.52 7.40 -14.36
CA GLY A 25 5.12 7.86 -14.44
C GLY A 25 4.17 7.29 -13.37
N ASP A 26 4.69 6.80 -12.25
CA ASP A 26 3.98 5.84 -11.39
C ASP A 26 2.84 6.39 -10.52
N TYR A 27 2.61 7.70 -10.50
CA TYR A 27 1.44 8.29 -9.80
C TYR A 27 0.31 8.73 -10.75
N ASN A 28 0.42 8.43 -12.06
CA ASN A 28 -0.69 8.64 -13.00
C ASN A 28 -1.73 7.52 -12.95
N VAL A 29 -1.41 6.39 -12.31
CA VAL A 29 -2.25 5.20 -12.27
C VAL A 29 -2.38 4.74 -10.83
N VAL A 30 -3.60 4.73 -10.31
CA VAL A 30 -3.90 4.16 -9.00
C VAL A 30 -4.10 2.65 -9.16
N LYS A 31 -3.15 1.86 -8.65
CA LYS A 31 -3.28 0.41 -8.55
C LYS A 31 -3.88 0.07 -7.19
N TRP A 32 -5.08 -0.50 -7.19
CA TRP A 32 -5.81 -0.79 -5.96
C TRP A 32 -6.50 -2.15 -6.02
N ASN A 33 -6.48 -2.89 -4.92
CA ASN A 33 -7.18 -4.16 -4.78
C ASN A 33 -8.34 -4.00 -3.77
N PRO A 34 -9.61 -4.18 -4.19
CA PRO A 34 -10.79 -3.95 -3.36
C PRO A 34 -10.95 -4.91 -2.17
N ASN A 35 -10.10 -5.94 -2.07
CA ASN A 35 -10.10 -6.88 -0.95
C ASN A 35 -8.81 -6.83 -0.13
N MET A 36 -7.82 -6.03 -0.51
CA MET A 36 -6.55 -5.96 0.19
C MET A 36 -6.57 -4.83 1.23
N GLY A 37 -6.57 -5.20 2.50
CA GLY A 37 -6.31 -4.31 3.61
C GLY A 37 -4.86 -4.39 4.07
N LEU A 38 -4.54 -3.63 5.12
CA LEU A 38 -3.22 -3.60 5.73
C LEU A 38 -3.34 -3.76 7.24
N GLU A 39 -2.72 -4.80 7.78
CA GLU A 39 -2.41 -4.82 9.20
C GLU A 39 -1.16 -3.97 9.45
N THR A 40 -1.36 -2.86 10.13
CA THR A 40 -0.29 -1.92 10.47
C THR A 40 0.65 -2.48 11.53
N THR A 41 1.86 -1.92 11.62
CA THR A 41 2.79 -2.22 12.73
C THR A 41 2.26 -1.83 14.11
N SER A 42 1.21 -0.99 14.17
CA SER A 42 0.50 -0.64 15.41
C SER A 42 -0.65 -1.61 15.74
N GLY A 43 -0.88 -2.63 14.90
CA GLY A 43 -1.88 -3.68 15.12
C GLY A 43 -3.28 -3.36 14.58
N ASN A 44 -3.50 -2.16 14.05
CA ASN A 44 -4.75 -1.76 13.40
C ASN A 44 -4.90 -2.42 12.04
N ILE A 45 -6.13 -2.74 11.63
CA ILE A 45 -6.45 -3.17 10.26
C ILE A 45 -7.03 -1.98 9.51
N LEU A 46 -6.35 -1.54 8.46
CA LEU A 46 -6.88 -0.58 7.50
C LEU A 46 -7.67 -1.30 6.42
N SER A 47 -8.84 -0.76 6.06
CA SER A 47 -9.64 -1.32 4.98
C SER A 47 -9.02 -1.00 3.61
N PRO A 48 -9.39 -1.75 2.56
CA PRO A 48 -9.04 -1.38 1.19
C PRO A 48 -9.42 0.06 0.84
N ALA A 49 -10.54 0.59 1.34
CA ALA A 49 -10.96 1.96 1.07
C ALA A 49 -9.99 3.00 1.65
N THR A 50 -9.44 2.77 2.84
CA THR A 50 -8.38 3.63 3.40
C THR A 50 -7.11 3.56 2.57
N LEU A 51 -6.73 2.37 2.08
CA LEU A 51 -5.58 2.23 1.19
C LEU A 51 -5.82 2.88 -0.20
N LEU A 52 -7.06 2.89 -0.70
CA LEU A 52 -7.39 3.61 -1.92
C LEU A 52 -7.15 5.12 -1.76
N ASP A 53 -7.51 5.69 -0.61
CA ASP A 53 -7.27 7.11 -0.32
C ASP A 53 -5.78 7.43 -0.17
N HIS A 54 -4.98 6.50 0.37
CA HIS A 54 -3.52 6.61 0.39
C HIS A 54 -2.94 6.76 -1.02
N GLU A 55 -3.23 5.81 -1.91
CA GLU A 55 -2.76 5.85 -3.31
C GLU A 55 -3.38 7.01 -4.11
N GLY A 56 -4.64 7.33 -3.82
CA GLY A 56 -5.37 8.44 -4.43
C GLY A 56 -4.78 9.81 -4.08
N ASP A 57 -4.33 10.00 -2.84
CA ASP A 57 -3.69 11.24 -2.40
C ASP A 57 -2.35 11.43 -3.12
N HIS A 58 -1.54 10.37 -3.27
CA HIS A 58 -0.33 10.44 -4.10
C HIS A 58 -0.64 10.87 -5.54
N ALA A 59 -1.62 10.23 -6.19
CA ALA A 59 -2.00 10.54 -7.56
C ALA A 59 -2.54 11.97 -7.70
N GLY A 60 -3.41 12.40 -6.79
CA GLY A 60 -3.94 13.76 -6.77
C GLY A 60 -2.86 14.81 -6.57
N LYS A 61 -1.88 14.54 -5.69
CA LYS A 61 -0.74 15.43 -5.44
C LYS A 61 0.16 15.53 -6.67
N TYR A 62 0.44 14.40 -7.32
CA TYR A 62 1.19 14.36 -8.57
C TYR A 62 0.49 15.17 -9.68
N ALA A 63 -0.82 15.01 -9.84
CA ALA A 63 -1.60 15.74 -10.83
C ALA A 63 -1.60 17.26 -10.59
N ALA A 64 -1.61 17.69 -9.32
CA ALA A 64 -1.64 19.10 -8.94
C ALA A 64 -0.27 19.78 -9.02
N GLU A 65 0.81 19.12 -8.58
CA GLU A 65 2.14 19.74 -8.43
C GLU A 65 3.10 19.41 -9.58
N GLY A 66 2.78 18.40 -10.40
CA GLY A 66 3.61 17.92 -11.48
C GLY A 66 4.83 17.10 -11.02
N LYS A 67 5.39 16.36 -11.98
CA LYS A 67 6.47 15.37 -11.77
C LYS A 67 7.71 15.91 -11.02
N VAL A 68 8.15 17.12 -11.34
CA VAL A 68 9.41 17.70 -10.80
C VAL A 68 9.30 17.86 -9.28
N ASN A 69 8.21 18.45 -8.80
CA ASN A 69 8.00 18.67 -7.37
C ASN A 69 7.81 17.36 -6.60
N MET A 70 7.15 16.38 -7.23
CA MET A 70 6.98 15.05 -6.64
C MET A 70 8.32 14.33 -6.48
N ASN A 71 9.14 14.33 -7.53
CA ASN A 71 10.47 13.70 -7.50
C ASN A 71 11.39 14.30 -6.42
N LEU A 72 11.28 15.59 -6.12
CA LEU A 72 12.02 16.24 -5.03
C LEU A 72 11.63 15.73 -3.64
N ARG A 73 10.43 15.18 -3.45
CA ARG A 73 10.00 14.56 -2.19
C ARG A 73 10.37 13.08 -2.13
N LEU A 74 10.25 12.36 -3.25
CA LEU A 74 10.68 10.95 -3.34
C LEU A 74 12.18 10.80 -3.07
N GLY A 75 13.00 11.72 -3.60
CA GLY A 75 14.45 11.72 -3.35
C GLY A 75 14.86 12.13 -1.93
N LYS A 76 13.91 12.39 -1.03
CA LYS A 76 14.19 12.71 0.38
C LYS A 76 13.77 11.53 1.24
N GLU A 77 14.74 10.67 1.52
CA GLU A 77 14.57 9.52 2.39
C GLU A 77 14.06 9.93 3.78
N ASP A 78 13.20 9.09 4.36
CA ASP A 78 12.81 9.14 5.76
C ASP A 78 12.89 7.71 6.31
N ALA A 79 13.77 7.47 7.27
CA ALA A 79 14.11 6.12 7.72
C ALA A 79 12.90 5.30 8.21
N ASN A 80 11.82 5.95 8.67
CA ASN A 80 10.62 5.25 9.13
C ASN A 80 9.59 5.07 8.02
N TYR A 81 9.59 5.93 6.99
CA TYR A 81 8.53 6.00 6.00
C TYR A 81 9.01 5.76 4.57
N ASP A 82 10.23 5.30 4.37
CA ASP A 82 10.97 5.24 3.10
C ASP A 82 11.31 6.64 2.55
N ASN A 83 10.32 7.53 2.42
CA ASN A 83 10.52 8.91 1.99
C ASN A 83 9.54 9.90 2.65
N LYS A 84 9.79 11.20 2.44
CA LYS A 84 8.95 12.27 3.01
C LYS A 84 7.53 12.31 2.47
N GLU A 85 7.28 11.78 1.29
CA GLU A 85 5.92 11.73 0.74
C GLU A 85 5.07 10.69 1.43
N GLU A 86 5.57 9.46 1.61
CA GLU A 86 4.85 8.43 2.36
C GLU A 86 4.49 8.91 3.76
N LYS A 87 5.42 9.59 4.44
CA LYS A 87 5.15 10.21 5.74
C LYS A 87 3.99 11.18 5.69
N ARG A 88 3.93 12.03 4.66
CA ARG A 88 2.86 13.02 4.48
C ARG A 88 1.51 12.35 4.27
N VAL A 89 1.46 11.29 3.47
CA VAL A 89 0.22 10.56 3.18
C VAL A 89 -0.25 9.78 4.41
N ILE A 90 0.65 9.02 5.05
CA ILE A 90 0.34 8.20 6.23
C ILE A 90 -0.13 9.05 7.41
N THR A 91 0.62 10.09 7.76
CA THR A 91 0.24 10.98 8.88
C THR A 91 -0.88 11.96 8.50
N GLY A 92 -1.26 12.01 7.22
CA GLY A 92 -2.22 12.93 6.65
C GLY A 92 -3.52 12.25 6.22
N SER A 93 -3.66 11.97 4.93
CA SER A 93 -4.89 11.44 4.32
C SER A 93 -5.27 10.07 4.86
N GLU A 94 -4.32 9.10 4.89
CA GLU A 94 -4.56 7.75 5.43
C GLU A 94 -5.13 7.84 6.85
N GLN A 95 -4.47 8.64 7.72
CA GLN A 95 -4.90 8.85 9.09
C GLN A 95 -6.30 9.46 9.21
N ARG A 96 -6.63 10.46 8.38
CA ARG A 96 -7.95 11.13 8.39
C ARG A 96 -9.04 10.18 7.92
N THR A 97 -8.78 9.44 6.86
CA THR A 97 -9.73 8.49 6.27
C THR A 97 -9.96 7.30 7.18
N ALA A 98 -8.91 6.72 7.76
CA ALA A 98 -9.03 5.65 8.75
C ALA A 98 -9.89 6.07 9.96
N ARG A 99 -9.75 7.31 10.43
CA ARG A 99 -10.59 7.86 11.50
C ARG A 99 -12.04 8.03 11.06
N ALA A 100 -12.27 8.59 9.87
CA ALA A 100 -13.60 8.77 9.32
C ALA A 100 -14.34 7.44 9.11
N ASN A 101 -13.60 6.39 8.75
CA ASN A 101 -14.11 5.02 8.60
C ASN A 101 -14.26 4.26 9.94
N GLY A 102 -13.83 4.84 11.07
CA GLY A 102 -13.87 4.21 12.38
C GLY A 102 -12.87 3.06 12.57
N GLU A 103 -11.81 3.01 11.76
CA GLU A 103 -10.77 1.98 11.80
C GLU A 103 -9.75 2.22 12.90
N VAL A 104 -9.59 3.49 13.30
CA VAL A 104 -8.75 3.95 14.41
C VAL A 104 -9.45 5.11 15.14
N ALA A 105 -9.34 5.15 16.47
CA ALA A 105 -9.92 6.22 17.28
C ALA A 105 -8.87 7.32 17.57
N SER A 106 -9.32 8.51 17.97
CA SER A 106 -8.40 9.48 18.59
C SER A 106 -8.15 9.07 20.05
N PRO A 107 -6.91 9.11 20.58
CA PRO A 107 -5.70 9.71 20.04
C PRO A 107 -4.80 8.76 19.21
N GLU A 108 -5.26 7.56 18.90
CA GLU A 108 -4.49 6.56 18.16
C GLU A 108 -4.15 7.03 16.73
N VAL A 109 -3.08 6.44 16.21
CA VAL A 109 -2.62 6.64 14.83
C VAL A 109 -2.67 5.33 14.06
N THR A 110 -2.74 5.38 12.73
CA THR A 110 -2.70 4.18 11.88
C THR A 110 -1.37 3.47 12.05
N ARG A 111 -0.26 4.20 11.83
CA ARG A 111 1.12 3.72 11.94
C ARG A 111 2.13 4.86 11.97
N ASN A 112 3.30 4.59 12.56
CA ASN A 112 4.44 5.52 12.60
C ASN A 112 5.58 5.12 11.63
N ASN A 113 5.27 4.31 10.63
CA ASN A 113 6.20 3.86 9.60
C ASN A 113 5.42 3.47 8.32
N HIS A 114 6.13 3.25 7.21
CA HIS A 114 5.55 2.78 5.95
C HIS A 114 5.38 1.24 5.89
N GLN A 115 5.69 0.54 6.98
CA GLN A 115 5.59 -0.92 7.03
C GLN A 115 4.17 -1.40 7.37
N GLY A 116 3.88 -2.66 7.04
CA GLY A 116 2.62 -3.33 7.37
C GLY A 116 2.50 -4.69 6.69
N LEU A 117 1.47 -5.44 7.04
CA LEU A 117 1.20 -6.77 6.51
C LEU A 117 -0.07 -6.76 5.66
N PRO A 118 -0.01 -7.08 4.35
CA PRO A 118 -1.16 -7.24 3.51
C PRO A 118 -2.06 -8.34 4.04
N VAL A 119 -3.35 -8.02 4.14
CA VAL A 119 -4.39 -8.94 4.59
C VAL A 119 -5.56 -8.87 3.63
N ILE A 120 -6.28 -9.97 3.48
CA ILE A 120 -7.52 -9.97 2.70
C ILE A 120 -8.69 -9.67 3.63
N THR A 121 -9.46 -8.62 3.36
CA THR A 121 -10.66 -8.28 4.14
C THR A 121 -11.93 -8.79 3.45
N ASN A 122 -13.04 -8.81 4.18
CA ASN A 122 -14.32 -9.30 3.65
C ASN A 122 -14.96 -8.39 2.59
N SER A 123 -14.65 -7.09 2.60
CA SER A 123 -15.17 -6.10 1.65
C SER A 123 -14.27 -4.85 1.62
N PRO A 124 -14.44 -3.94 0.63
CA PRO A 124 -13.63 -2.73 0.51
C PRO A 124 -13.62 -1.83 1.74
N THR A 125 -14.69 -1.84 2.54
CA THR A 125 -14.87 -0.99 3.72
C THR A 125 -14.71 -1.76 5.04
N SER A 126 -14.30 -3.03 4.98
CA SER A 126 -14.22 -3.89 6.17
C SER A 126 -12.80 -3.95 6.71
N THR A 127 -12.68 -3.91 8.03
CA THR A 127 -11.46 -4.22 8.79
C THR A 127 -11.42 -5.68 9.26
N LYS A 128 -12.44 -6.49 8.92
CA LYS A 128 -12.49 -7.91 9.27
C LYS A 128 -11.64 -8.71 8.28
N VAL A 129 -10.53 -9.24 8.78
CA VAL A 129 -9.63 -10.10 8.00
C VAL A 129 -10.26 -11.46 7.73
N ASN A 130 -10.22 -11.87 6.48
CA ASN A 130 -10.46 -13.23 6.03
C ASN A 130 -9.15 -14.03 6.11
N ALA A 131 -8.95 -14.74 7.21
CA ALA A 131 -7.70 -15.47 7.48
C ALA A 131 -7.38 -16.49 6.37
N SER A 132 -8.36 -17.30 5.94
CA SER A 132 -8.17 -18.32 4.90
C SER A 132 -7.74 -17.71 3.57
N LYS A 133 -8.40 -16.63 3.12
CA LYS A 133 -8.01 -15.92 1.89
C LYS A 133 -6.66 -15.23 2.03
N THR A 134 -6.33 -14.72 3.22
CA THR A 134 -5.02 -14.12 3.51
C THR A 134 -3.91 -15.17 3.38
N VAL A 135 -4.10 -16.37 3.94
CA VAL A 135 -3.15 -17.48 3.80
C VAL A 135 -3.00 -17.90 2.34
N GLN A 136 -4.09 -18.07 1.61
CA GLN A 136 -4.07 -18.41 0.18
C GLN A 136 -3.33 -17.36 -0.65
N PHE A 137 -3.61 -16.08 -0.39
CA PHE A 137 -2.95 -14.96 -1.03
C PHE A 137 -1.43 -14.99 -0.76
N ASN A 138 -1.02 -15.11 0.50
CA ASN A 138 0.41 -15.17 0.86
C ASN A 138 1.11 -16.37 0.23
N GLN A 139 0.46 -17.54 0.19
CA GLN A 139 1.00 -18.74 -0.47
C GLN A 139 1.18 -18.50 -1.98
N LYS A 140 0.22 -17.85 -2.64
CA LYS A 140 0.33 -17.48 -4.05
C LYS A 140 1.51 -16.54 -4.30
N MET A 141 1.68 -15.51 -3.46
CA MET A 141 2.81 -14.57 -3.57
C MET A 141 4.15 -15.27 -3.35
N ALA A 142 4.24 -16.14 -2.34
CA ALA A 142 5.45 -16.93 -2.06
C ALA A 142 5.81 -17.85 -3.24
N ASN A 143 4.83 -18.51 -3.85
CA ASN A 143 5.04 -19.34 -5.04
C ASN A 143 5.53 -18.53 -6.26
N GLN A 144 5.25 -17.22 -6.30
CA GLN A 144 5.74 -16.29 -7.32
C GLN A 144 7.13 -15.72 -6.99
N GLY A 145 7.78 -16.17 -5.92
CA GLY A 145 9.08 -15.65 -5.46
C GLY A 145 8.98 -14.27 -4.79
N ILE A 146 7.77 -13.80 -4.50
CA ILE A 146 7.51 -12.57 -3.77
C ILE A 146 7.38 -12.94 -2.29
N PHE A 147 8.46 -12.77 -1.54
CA PHE A 147 8.52 -13.15 -0.14
C PHE A 147 7.90 -12.07 0.75
N TYR A 148 6.70 -12.36 1.27
CA TYR A 148 6.06 -11.58 2.35
C TYR A 148 6.06 -12.44 3.62
N THR A 149 6.95 -12.18 4.57
CA THR A 149 6.98 -12.91 5.86
C THR A 149 7.02 -11.90 6.99
N PRO A 150 5.87 -11.67 7.67
CA PRO A 150 5.33 -12.53 8.75
C PRO A 150 3.80 -12.81 8.69
N SER A 151 3.05 -12.39 7.65
CA SER A 151 1.58 -12.53 7.60
C SER A 151 1.11 -13.99 7.53
N PHE A 152 1.80 -14.86 6.79
CA PHE A 152 1.46 -16.28 6.65
C PHE A 152 1.41 -17.01 7.99
N GLU A 153 2.47 -16.92 8.80
CA GLU A 153 2.56 -17.61 10.09
C GLU A 153 1.53 -17.09 11.11
N LYS A 154 1.20 -15.80 11.05
CA LYS A 154 0.19 -15.19 11.91
C LYS A 154 -1.22 -15.70 11.58
N TYR A 155 -1.59 -15.74 10.30
CA TYR A 155 -2.95 -16.07 9.87
C TYR A 155 -3.19 -17.57 9.64
N LYS A 156 -2.14 -18.39 9.56
CA LYS A 156 -2.24 -19.86 9.49
C LYS A 156 -2.67 -20.52 10.80
N LYS A 157 -2.47 -19.85 11.95
CA LYS A 157 -2.74 -20.38 13.30
C LYS A 157 -4.16 -20.10 13.83
N LYS A 158 -5.05 -19.55 13.01
CA LYS A 158 -6.46 -19.25 13.36
C LYS A 158 -7.40 -20.07 12.49
#